data_AF-A0AAU1VV20-F1
#
_entry.id   AF-A0AAU1VV20-F1
#
_cell.length_a   1.000
_cell.length_b   1.000
_cell.length_c   1.000
_cell.angle_alpha   90.00
_cell.angle_beta   90.00
_cell.angle_gamma   90.00
#
_symmetry.space_group_name_H-M   'P 1'
#
loop_
_entity.id
_entity.type
_entity.pdbx_description
1 polymer ?
#
loop_
_entity_poly.entity_id
_entity_poly.type
_entity_poly.pdbx_seq_one_letter_code
_entity_poly.pdbx_strand_id
1 'polypeptide(L)'
;MTLTGILGYTVVVGLWKTNDGVTRWISLAIVNILWIACSYWLYNNHKNLATKASSFRDALQKRQTAAAQLPLDTTSGLRVYREASLDVIASYRAQASRNRRVHNLFQLIIIAGSIVVSTLTAMNEGSNAVLSIFTSSLSALVGISAGVTGYFKFRERGTTSQSTADDIEKNYNASGFQLGDYQGLEEDPRLVLYAGTVERIKEEQRKREVQLEQSTSHDERSAQ
;
A
#
# COMPACT_ATOMS: atom_id res chain seq x y z
N MET A 1 -6.67 -13.34 -11.13
CA MET A 1 -7.82 -14.21 -10.81
C MET A 1 -7.54 -15.70 -11.03
N THR A 2 -6.40 -16.13 -11.59
CA THR A 2 -6.18 -17.55 -11.96
C THR A 2 -5.28 -18.35 -11.01
N LEU A 3 -4.42 -17.72 -10.20
CA LEU A 3 -3.51 -18.45 -9.29
C LEU A 3 -4.17 -18.81 -7.94
N THR A 4 -5.05 -17.95 -7.44
CA THR A 4 -5.74 -18.12 -6.14
C THR A 4 -6.80 -19.22 -6.20
N GLY A 5 -7.47 -19.38 -7.35
CA GLY A 5 -8.45 -20.45 -7.56
C GLY A 5 -7.82 -21.84 -7.62
N ILE A 6 -6.63 -21.96 -8.23
CA ILE A 6 -5.90 -23.24 -8.32
C ILE A 6 -5.39 -23.65 -6.93
N LEU A 7 -4.85 -22.71 -6.15
CA LEU A 7 -4.44 -22.97 -4.76
C LEU A 7 -5.63 -23.39 -3.90
N GLY A 8 -6.77 -22.69 -3.99
CA GLY A 8 -8.00 -23.07 -3.29
C GLY A 8 -8.49 -24.48 -3.66
N TYR A 9 -8.46 -24.83 -4.95
CA TYR A 9 -8.85 -26.15 -5.44
C TYR A 9 -7.93 -27.26 -4.91
N THR A 10 -6.61 -27.05 -4.89
CA THR A 10 -5.67 -28.06 -4.35
C THR A 10 -5.83 -28.29 -2.84
N VAL A 11 -6.15 -27.24 -2.08
CA VAL A 11 -6.41 -27.36 -0.63
C VAL A 11 -7.72 -28.10 -0.38
N VAL A 12 -8.79 -27.78 -1.12
CA VAL A 12 -10.10 -28.45 -1.00
C VAL A 12 -10.02 -29.91 -1.43
N VAL A 13 -9.35 -30.22 -2.55
CA VAL A 13 -9.20 -31.61 -3.05
C VAL A 13 -8.28 -32.44 -2.15
N GLY A 14 -7.24 -31.83 -1.57
CA GLY A 14 -6.36 -32.50 -0.59
C GLY A 14 -7.05 -32.80 0.74
N LEU A 15 -8.00 -31.96 1.17
CA LEU A 15 -8.80 -32.15 2.38
C LEU A 15 -9.90 -33.21 2.22
N TRP A 16 -10.51 -33.32 1.03
CA TRP A 16 -11.70 -34.15 0.83
C TRP A 16 -11.42 -35.60 0.42
N LYS A 17 -10.20 -35.95 -0.04
CA LYS A 17 -9.97 -37.24 -0.71
C LYS A 17 -8.99 -38.23 -0.08
N THR A 18 -8.32 -37.95 1.05
CA THR A 18 -7.29 -38.89 1.54
C THR A 18 -7.28 -39.08 3.05
N ASN A 19 -7.52 -40.32 3.47
CA ASN A 19 -7.36 -40.87 4.82
C ASN A 19 -5.88 -41.23 5.13
N ASP A 20 -4.92 -40.65 4.41
CA ASP A 20 -3.48 -40.94 4.59
C ASP A 20 -2.76 -39.71 5.14
N GLY A 21 -2.06 -39.88 6.27
CA GLY A 21 -1.40 -38.79 7.00
C GLY A 21 -0.37 -37.99 6.19
N VAL A 22 0.13 -38.52 5.08
CA VAL A 22 1.19 -37.89 4.26
C VAL A 22 0.71 -36.62 3.54
N THR A 23 -0.53 -36.60 3.01
CA THR A 23 -1.07 -35.40 2.34
C THR A 23 -1.33 -34.25 3.31
N ARG A 24 -1.56 -34.55 4.60
CA ARG A 24 -1.67 -33.56 5.68
C ARG A 24 -0.33 -32.84 5.95
N TRP A 25 0.77 -33.60 5.99
CA TRP A 25 2.10 -33.01 6.16
C TRP A 25 2.54 -32.20 4.94
N ILE A 26 2.19 -32.64 3.73
CA ILE A 26 2.51 -31.93 2.49
C ILE A 26 1.78 -30.58 2.40
N SER A 27 0.48 -30.55 2.73
CA SER A 27 -0.30 -29.30 2.72
C SER A 27 0.19 -28.30 3.79
N LEU A 28 0.58 -28.78 4.97
CA LEU A 28 1.24 -27.96 6.00
C LEU A 28 2.60 -27.41 5.54
N ALA A 29 3.43 -28.24 4.91
CA ALA A 29 4.74 -27.84 4.40
C ALA A 29 4.60 -26.76 3.32
N ILE A 30 3.66 -26.91 2.38
CA ILE A 30 3.43 -25.94 1.30
C ILE A 30 3.00 -24.59 1.87
N VAL A 31 2.09 -24.55 2.84
CA VAL A 31 1.63 -23.32 3.48
C VAL A 31 2.75 -22.63 4.26
N ASN A 32 3.57 -23.40 4.99
CA ASN A 32 4.68 -22.87 5.76
C ASN A 32 5.78 -22.28 4.86
N ILE A 33 6.09 -22.96 3.75
CA ILE A 33 6.99 -22.45 2.70
C ILE A 33 6.43 -21.17 2.09
N LEU A 34 5.12 -21.11 1.80
CA LEU A 34 4.48 -19.91 1.26
C LEU A 34 4.62 -18.72 2.23
N TRP A 35 4.51 -18.98 3.53
CA TRP A 35 4.60 -17.96 4.58
C TRP A 35 6.05 -17.48 4.79
N ILE A 36 7.04 -18.38 4.78
CA ILE A 36 8.46 -18.03 4.84
C ILE A 36 8.87 -17.23 3.59
N ALA A 37 8.45 -17.67 2.40
CA ALA A 37 8.72 -16.96 1.15
C ALA A 37 8.10 -15.55 1.16
N CYS A 38 6.89 -15.41 1.69
CA CYS A 38 6.19 -14.15 1.84
C CYS A 38 6.91 -13.19 2.81
N SER A 39 7.34 -13.71 3.96
CA SER A 39 8.08 -12.95 4.98
C SER A 39 9.47 -12.52 4.49
N TYR A 40 10.17 -13.42 3.77
CA TYR A 40 11.45 -13.12 3.15
C TYR A 40 11.34 -12.06 2.04
N TRP A 41 10.29 -12.15 1.20
CA TRP A 41 10.03 -11.17 0.15
C TRP A 41 9.75 -9.76 0.73
N LEU A 42 8.97 -9.67 1.81
CA LEU A 42 8.73 -8.41 2.53
C LEU A 42 10.02 -7.79 3.05
N TYR A 43 10.86 -8.59 3.72
CA TYR A 43 12.11 -8.12 4.31
C TYR A 43 13.10 -7.63 3.23
N ASN A 44 13.21 -8.36 2.12
CA ASN A 44 14.15 -8.01 1.06
C ASN A 44 13.67 -6.81 0.22
N ASN A 45 12.36 -6.66 0.02
CA ASN A 45 11.79 -5.53 -0.70
C ASN A 45 11.90 -4.21 0.10
N HIS A 46 11.93 -4.25 1.44
CA HIS A 46 12.11 -3.05 2.27
C HIS A 46 13.48 -2.37 2.05
N LYS A 47 14.57 -3.16 1.95
CA LYS A 47 15.93 -2.63 1.77
C LYS A 47 16.13 -1.98 0.39
N ASN A 48 15.52 -2.54 -0.64
CA ASN A 48 15.64 -2.04 -2.03
C ASN A 48 14.83 -0.75 -2.26
N LEU A 49 13.76 -0.53 -1.48
CA LEU A 49 12.96 0.70 -1.52
C LEU A 49 13.65 1.87 -0.81
N ALA A 50 14.38 1.62 0.29
CA ALA A 50 15.07 2.67 1.05
C ALA A 50 16.25 3.29 0.27
N THR A 51 17.01 2.47 -0.45
CA THR A 51 18.11 2.95 -1.33
C THR A 51 17.58 3.69 -2.55
N LYS A 52 16.50 3.22 -3.17
CA LYS A 52 15.86 3.98 -4.27
C LYS A 52 15.26 5.30 -3.79
N ALA A 53 14.63 5.32 -2.62
CA ALA A 53 14.03 6.53 -2.06
C ALA A 53 15.08 7.60 -1.71
N SER A 54 16.22 7.22 -1.13
CA SER A 54 17.32 8.15 -0.85
C SER A 54 17.91 8.73 -2.13
N SER A 55 18.17 7.90 -3.15
CA SER A 55 18.69 8.40 -4.45
C SER A 55 17.73 9.37 -5.14
N PHE A 56 16.42 9.16 -5.02
CA PHE A 56 15.41 10.04 -5.62
C PHE A 56 15.35 11.38 -4.87
N ARG A 57 15.48 11.34 -3.55
CA ARG A 57 15.46 12.51 -2.68
C ARG A 57 16.68 13.40 -2.90
N ASP A 58 17.86 12.80 -3.09
CA ASP A 58 19.08 13.52 -3.46
C ASP A 58 18.97 14.16 -4.86
N ALA A 59 18.38 13.45 -5.83
CA ALA A 59 18.14 13.99 -7.16
C ALA A 59 17.16 15.17 -7.14
N LEU A 60 16.08 15.06 -6.36
CA LEU A 60 15.07 16.13 -6.20
C LEU A 60 15.68 17.35 -5.51
N GLN A 61 16.48 17.11 -4.46
CA GLN A 61 17.15 18.17 -3.71
C GLN A 61 18.17 18.91 -4.58
N LYS A 62 18.96 18.18 -5.40
CA LYS A 62 19.85 18.79 -6.40
C LYS A 62 19.09 19.63 -7.42
N ARG A 63 17.93 19.15 -7.88
CA ARG A 63 17.05 19.89 -8.79
C ARG A 63 16.51 21.16 -8.16
N GLN A 64 16.06 21.11 -6.91
CA GLN A 64 15.55 22.26 -6.16
C GLN A 64 16.65 23.29 -5.88
N THR A 65 17.85 22.86 -5.47
CA THR A 65 18.99 23.77 -5.27
C THR A 65 19.46 24.43 -6.57
N ALA A 66 19.37 23.71 -7.70
CA ALA A 66 19.67 24.28 -9.02
C ALA A 66 18.58 25.27 -9.48
N ALA A 67 17.32 24.96 -9.22
CA ALA A 67 16.18 25.84 -9.53
C ALA A 67 16.19 27.13 -8.69
N ALA A 68 16.62 27.06 -7.42
CA ALA A 68 16.73 28.21 -6.53
C ALA A 68 17.82 29.23 -6.95
N GLN A 69 18.74 28.84 -7.85
CA GLN A 69 19.81 29.70 -8.35
C GLN A 69 19.46 30.40 -9.67
N LEU A 70 18.31 30.09 -10.28
CA LEU A 70 17.87 30.70 -11.54
C LEU A 70 17.11 32.01 -11.26
N PRO A 71 17.35 33.09 -12.03
CA PRO A 71 16.53 34.28 -11.96
C PRO A 71 15.09 33.91 -12.32
N LEU A 72 14.18 34.18 -11.37
CA LEU A 72 12.77 33.78 -11.43
C LEU A 72 12.03 34.65 -12.46
N ASP A 73 12.11 34.26 -13.73
CA ASP A 73 11.07 34.64 -14.69
C ASP A 73 9.79 33.85 -14.34
N THR A 74 8.76 34.57 -13.89
CA THR A 74 7.57 34.03 -13.22
C THR A 74 6.83 32.99 -14.09
N THR A 75 6.72 33.25 -15.40
CA THR A 75 6.03 32.38 -16.37
C THR A 75 6.80 31.08 -16.63
N SER A 76 8.11 31.19 -16.82
CA SER A 76 8.99 30.04 -17.08
C SER A 76 9.01 29.09 -15.88
N GLY A 77 9.06 29.62 -14.65
CA GLY A 77 8.97 28.83 -13.42
C GLY A 77 7.64 28.07 -13.29
N LEU A 78 6.52 28.71 -13.65
CA LEU A 78 5.20 28.10 -13.61
C LEU A 78 5.01 26.99 -14.64
N ARG A 79 5.58 27.12 -15.85
CA ARG A 79 5.62 26.03 -16.84
C ARG A 79 6.41 24.83 -16.33
N VAL A 80 7.58 25.07 -15.73
CA VAL A 80 8.41 24.01 -15.13
C VAL A 80 7.66 23.34 -13.98
N TYR A 81 6.97 24.10 -13.13
CA TYR A 81 6.13 23.54 -12.06
C TYR A 81 5.03 22.64 -12.62
N ARG A 82 4.35 23.07 -13.68
CA ARG A 82 3.32 22.26 -14.35
C ARG A 82 3.89 20.94 -14.86
N GLU A 83 5.04 20.95 -15.51
CA GLU A 83 5.68 19.70 -15.96
C GLU A 83 6.12 18.82 -14.78
N ALA A 84 6.71 19.42 -13.74
CA ALA A 84 7.14 18.71 -12.54
C ALA A 84 5.96 18.07 -11.76
N SER A 85 4.74 18.55 -11.95
CA SER A 85 3.54 17.95 -11.35
C SER A 85 3.30 16.51 -11.82
N LEU A 86 3.78 16.12 -13.00
CA LEU A 86 3.68 14.74 -13.49
C LEU A 86 4.48 13.78 -12.62
N ASP A 87 5.66 14.21 -12.15
CA ASP A 87 6.46 13.46 -11.19
C ASP A 87 5.73 13.32 -9.85
N VAL A 88 5.02 14.37 -9.43
CA VAL A 88 4.20 14.37 -8.21
C VAL A 88 3.04 13.37 -8.34
N ILE A 89 2.29 13.38 -9.45
CA ILE A 89 1.22 12.41 -9.75
C ILE A 89 1.77 10.98 -9.71
N ALA A 90 2.89 10.73 -10.39
CA ALA A 90 3.55 9.42 -10.41
C ALA A 90 3.95 8.96 -9.00
N SER A 91 4.47 9.86 -8.18
CA SER A 91 4.83 9.57 -6.80
C SER A 91 3.62 9.17 -5.94
N TYR A 92 2.48 9.84 -6.08
CA TYR A 92 1.25 9.50 -5.35
C TYR A 92 0.66 8.15 -5.83
N ARG A 93 0.67 7.87 -7.13
CA ARG A 93 0.29 6.55 -7.67
C ARG A 93 1.20 5.43 -7.17
N ALA A 94 2.51 5.68 -7.11
CA ALA A 94 3.46 4.71 -6.56
C ALA A 94 3.18 4.43 -5.08
N GLN A 95 2.91 5.46 -4.28
CA GLN A 95 2.49 5.32 -2.88
C GLN A 95 1.19 4.54 -2.74
N ALA A 96 0.17 4.87 -3.54
CA ALA A 96 -1.10 4.16 -3.57
C ALA A 96 -0.92 2.66 -3.88
N SER A 97 -0.14 2.35 -4.92
CA SER A 97 0.12 0.97 -5.34
C SER A 97 0.86 0.16 -4.27
N ARG A 98 1.84 0.76 -3.59
CA ARG A 98 2.60 0.13 -2.50
C ARG A 98 1.69 -0.18 -1.32
N ASN A 99 0.86 0.77 -0.90
CA ASN A 99 -0.09 0.58 0.18
C ASN A 99 -1.12 -0.51 -0.13
N ARG A 100 -1.62 -0.57 -1.37
CA ARG A 100 -2.52 -1.65 -1.84
C ARG A 100 -1.83 -3.02 -1.83
N ARG A 101 -0.56 -3.11 -2.26
CA ARG A 101 0.21 -4.37 -2.23
C ARG A 101 0.38 -4.89 -0.80
N VAL A 102 0.77 -4.02 0.14
CA VAL A 102 0.93 -4.38 1.55
C VAL A 102 -0.40 -4.85 2.15
N HIS A 103 -1.49 -4.11 1.90
CA HIS A 103 -2.82 -4.50 2.36
C HIS A 103 -3.26 -5.86 1.81
N ASN A 104 -3.13 -6.06 0.50
CA ASN A 104 -3.49 -7.34 -0.14
C ASN A 104 -2.68 -8.51 0.40
N LEU A 105 -1.41 -8.27 0.75
CA LEU A 105 -0.53 -9.28 1.31
C LEU A 105 -0.97 -9.73 2.70
N PHE A 106 -1.22 -8.78 3.59
CA PHE A 106 -1.74 -9.10 4.92
C PHE A 106 -3.10 -9.78 4.82
N GLN A 107 -3.97 -9.34 3.92
CA GLN A 107 -5.27 -9.97 3.70
C GLN A 107 -5.12 -11.44 3.25
N LEU A 108 -4.15 -11.73 2.38
CA LEU A 108 -3.82 -13.10 1.99
C LEU A 108 -3.34 -13.93 3.20
N ILE A 109 -2.46 -13.38 4.03
CA ILE A 109 -1.96 -14.05 5.24
C ILE A 109 -3.11 -14.36 6.21
N ILE A 110 -4.00 -13.40 6.43
CA ILE A 110 -5.15 -13.54 7.35
C ILE A 110 -6.09 -14.65 6.85
N ILE A 111 -6.44 -14.63 5.56
CA ILE A 111 -7.34 -15.63 4.97
C ILE A 111 -6.70 -17.02 5.00
N ALA A 112 -5.47 -17.15 4.51
CA ALA A 112 -4.77 -18.43 4.45
C ALA A 112 -4.54 -19.00 5.86
N GLY A 113 -4.09 -18.17 6.80
CA GLY A 113 -3.88 -18.56 8.18
C GLY A 113 -5.18 -18.99 8.87
N SER A 114 -6.29 -18.28 8.64
CA SER A 114 -7.61 -18.64 9.20
C SER A 114 -8.09 -20.01 8.72
N ILE A 115 -7.91 -20.31 7.43
CA ILE A 115 -8.26 -21.63 6.86
C ILE A 115 -7.42 -22.73 7.49
N VAL A 116 -6.12 -22.49 7.68
CA VAL A 116 -5.20 -23.46 8.27
C VAL A 116 -5.50 -23.70 9.74
N VAL A 117 -5.73 -22.64 10.53
CA VAL A 117 -6.13 -22.73 11.94
C VAL A 117 -7.43 -23.52 12.08
N SER A 118 -8.43 -23.24 11.24
CA SER A 118 -9.71 -23.96 11.25
C SER A 118 -9.52 -25.45 10.95
N THR A 119 -8.69 -25.77 9.96
CA THR A 119 -8.36 -27.15 9.58
C THR A 119 -7.63 -27.90 10.69
N LEU A 120 -6.60 -27.28 11.27
CA LEU A 120 -5.84 -27.87 12.37
C LEU A 120 -6.68 -28.08 13.62
N THR A 121 -7.60 -27.15 13.90
CA THR A 121 -8.54 -27.27 15.02
C THR A 121 -9.45 -28.47 14.84
N ALA A 122 -10.04 -28.65 13.65
CA ALA A 122 -10.87 -29.81 13.33
C ALA A 122 -10.07 -31.13 13.36
N MET A 123 -8.77 -31.09 13.06
CA MET A 123 -7.90 -32.27 13.09
C MET A 123 -7.41 -32.67 14.48
N ASN A 124 -7.56 -31.80 15.49
CA ASN A 124 -7.02 -32.03 16.83
C ASN A 124 -7.93 -32.89 17.74
N GLU A 125 -8.92 -33.61 17.18
CA GLU A 125 -9.82 -34.51 17.93
C GLU A 125 -9.06 -35.61 18.72
N GLY A 126 -7.83 -35.94 18.34
CA GLY A 126 -6.95 -36.89 19.03
C GLY A 126 -6.08 -36.33 20.17
N SER A 127 -6.27 -35.07 20.57
CA SER A 127 -5.55 -34.43 21.69
C SER A 127 -4.02 -34.42 21.58
N ASN A 128 -3.49 -34.11 20.39
CA ASN A 128 -2.05 -33.97 20.19
C ASN A 128 -1.56 -32.61 20.72
N ALA A 129 -0.84 -32.62 21.84
CA ALA A 129 -0.31 -31.40 22.49
C ALA A 129 0.55 -30.54 21.55
N VAL A 130 1.28 -31.16 20.62
CA VAL A 130 2.08 -30.42 19.62
C VAL A 130 1.17 -29.66 18.65
N LEU A 131 0.10 -30.30 18.15
CA LEU A 131 -0.81 -29.71 17.18
C LEU A 131 -1.61 -28.53 17.78
N SER A 132 -2.00 -28.63 19.05
CA SER A 132 -2.71 -27.56 19.76
C SER A 132 -1.84 -26.31 19.95
N ILE A 133 -0.57 -26.48 20.33
CA ILE A 133 0.39 -25.38 20.48
C ILE A 133 0.62 -24.67 19.14
N PHE A 134 0.79 -25.43 18.05
CA PHE A 134 0.94 -24.86 16.72
C PHE A 134 -0.33 -24.11 16.26
N THR A 135 -1.51 -24.69 16.51
CA THR A 135 -2.80 -24.08 16.15
C THR A 135 -3.01 -22.75 16.88
N SER A 136 -2.74 -22.72 18.19
CA SER A 136 -2.84 -21.50 19.01
C SER A 136 -1.84 -20.43 18.56
N SER A 137 -0.59 -20.81 18.29
CA SER A 137 0.45 -19.89 17.81
C SER A 137 0.07 -19.27 16.46
N LEU A 138 -0.44 -20.09 15.52
CA LEU A 138 -0.86 -19.61 14.21
C LEU A 138 -2.09 -18.69 14.30
N SER A 139 -3.04 -19.00 15.18
CA SER A 139 -4.21 -18.16 15.45
C SER A 139 -3.80 -16.78 16.00
N ALA A 140 -2.88 -16.76 16.96
CA ALA A 140 -2.34 -15.51 17.50
C ALA A 140 -1.66 -14.66 16.41
N LEU A 141 -0.88 -15.27 15.51
CA LEU A 141 -0.23 -14.57 14.41
C LEU A 141 -1.22 -13.98 13.38
N VAL A 142 -2.31 -14.70 13.08
CA VAL A 142 -3.39 -14.18 12.24
C VAL A 142 -4.05 -12.97 12.91
N GLY A 143 -4.32 -13.06 14.22
CA GLY A 143 -4.87 -11.97 15.01
C GLY A 143 -3.96 -10.73 15.00
N ILE A 144 -2.65 -10.91 15.24
CA ILE A 144 -1.65 -9.83 15.16
C ILE A 144 -1.63 -9.22 13.77
N SER A 145 -1.65 -10.03 12.71
CA SER A 145 -1.66 -9.55 11.32
C SER A 145 -2.90 -8.70 11.01
N ALA A 146 -4.07 -9.12 11.51
CA ALA A 146 -5.31 -8.36 11.39
C ALA A 146 -5.22 -7.03 12.15
N GLY A 147 -4.71 -7.06 13.39
CA GLY A 147 -4.47 -5.87 14.20
C GLY A 147 -3.52 -4.87 13.52
N VAL A 148 -2.38 -5.33 13.00
CA VAL A 148 -1.41 -4.50 12.27
C VAL A 148 -2.03 -3.87 11.02
N THR A 149 -2.83 -4.64 10.27
CA THR A 149 -3.46 -4.14 9.03
C THR A 149 -4.53 -3.09 9.33
N GLY A 150 -5.30 -3.30 10.40
CA GLY A 150 -6.28 -2.35 10.89
C GLY A 150 -5.62 -1.09 11.43
N TYR A 151 -4.56 -1.24 12.22
CA TYR A 151 -3.81 -0.15 12.84
C TYR A 151 -3.18 0.77 11.80
N PHE A 152 -2.39 0.24 10.85
CA PHE A 152 -1.70 1.09 9.88
C PHE A 152 -2.60 1.66 8.78
N LYS A 153 -3.87 1.23 8.71
CA LYS A 153 -4.88 1.71 7.75
C LYS A 153 -4.35 1.79 6.32
N PHE A 154 -3.57 0.79 5.88
CA PHE A 154 -2.89 0.78 4.58
C PHE A 154 -3.86 1.02 3.41
N ARG A 155 -5.08 0.47 3.50
CA ARG A 155 -6.14 0.67 2.49
C ARG A 155 -6.55 2.13 2.35
N GLU A 156 -6.75 2.83 3.46
CA GLU A 156 -7.19 4.23 3.48
C GLU A 156 -6.09 5.13 2.93
N ARG A 157 -4.86 4.98 3.42
CA ARG A 157 -3.69 5.71 2.87
C ARG A 157 -3.55 5.48 1.37
N GLY A 158 -3.70 4.24 0.90
CA GLY A 158 -3.62 3.92 -0.52
C GLY A 158 -4.72 4.57 -1.37
N THR A 159 -5.96 4.61 -0.86
CA THR A 159 -7.11 5.22 -1.57
C THR A 159 -6.98 6.74 -1.62
N THR A 160 -6.58 7.34 -0.51
CA THR A 160 -6.37 8.79 -0.37
C THR A 160 -5.24 9.29 -1.27
N SER A 161 -4.11 8.58 -1.34
CA SER A 161 -3.03 8.91 -2.29
C SER A 161 -3.46 8.76 -3.75
N GLN A 162 -4.28 7.74 -4.09
CA GLN A 162 -4.77 7.58 -5.45
C GLN A 162 -5.71 8.74 -5.84
N SER A 163 -6.67 9.08 -4.98
CA SER A 163 -7.58 10.22 -5.22
C SER A 163 -6.80 11.52 -5.41
N THR A 164 -5.73 11.73 -4.64
CA THR A 164 -4.83 12.88 -4.84
C THR A 164 -4.26 12.93 -6.25
N ALA A 165 -3.71 11.81 -6.70
CA ALA A 165 -3.06 11.73 -8.00
C ALA A 165 -4.07 12.04 -9.11
N ASP A 166 -5.27 11.48 -8.99
CA ASP A 166 -6.35 11.65 -9.95
C ASP A 166 -6.86 13.12 -9.94
N ASP A 167 -6.95 13.76 -8.77
CA ASP A 167 -7.35 15.18 -8.64
C ASP A 167 -6.31 16.13 -9.27
N ILE A 168 -5.01 15.88 -9.06
CA ILE A 168 -3.93 16.67 -9.65
C ILE A 168 -3.89 16.45 -11.17
N GLU A 169 -4.01 15.21 -11.64
CA GLU A 169 -4.04 14.88 -13.07
C GLU A 169 -5.24 15.50 -13.79
N LYS A 170 -6.42 15.50 -13.16
CA LYS A 170 -7.60 16.20 -13.67
C LYS A 170 -7.31 17.69 -13.88
N ASN A 171 -6.67 18.35 -12.91
CA ASN A 171 -6.29 19.77 -13.03
C ASN A 171 -5.18 20.00 -14.06
N TYR A 172 -4.24 19.07 -14.18
CA TYR A 172 -3.18 19.13 -15.19
C TYR A 172 -3.75 19.10 -16.62
N ASN A 173 -4.70 18.20 -16.85
CA ASN A 173 -5.41 18.09 -18.13
C ASN A 173 -6.33 19.30 -18.35
N ALA A 174 -7.08 19.72 -17.34
CA ALA A 174 -7.99 20.87 -17.45
C ALA A 174 -7.25 22.18 -17.76
N SER A 175 -6.09 22.41 -17.14
CA SER A 175 -5.24 23.58 -17.45
C SER A 175 -4.63 23.52 -18.85
N GLY A 176 -4.35 22.32 -19.38
CA GLY A 176 -3.82 22.14 -20.73
C GLY A 176 -4.85 22.40 -21.82
N PHE A 177 -6.07 21.91 -21.62
CA PHE A 177 -7.17 22.02 -22.58
C PHE A 177 -8.08 23.23 -22.34
N GLN A 178 -7.78 24.06 -21.34
CA GLN A 178 -8.60 25.21 -20.94
C GLN A 178 -10.06 24.82 -20.64
N LEU A 179 -10.23 23.77 -19.85
CA LEU A 179 -11.54 23.25 -19.43
C LEU A 179 -11.90 23.77 -18.03
N GLY A 180 -13.19 23.93 -17.76
CA GLY A 180 -13.69 24.32 -16.43
C GLY A 180 -13.16 25.67 -15.98
N ASP A 181 -12.58 25.73 -14.78
CA ASP A 181 -12.05 26.96 -14.17
C ASP A 181 -10.88 27.59 -14.95
N TYR A 182 -10.33 26.88 -15.94
CA TYR A 182 -9.23 27.34 -16.78
C TYR A 182 -9.68 27.90 -18.14
N GLN A 183 -10.98 27.93 -18.41
CA GLN A 183 -11.53 28.33 -19.71
C GLN A 183 -11.32 29.83 -19.98
N GLY A 184 -10.80 30.15 -21.17
CA GLY A 184 -10.61 31.54 -21.61
C GLY A 184 -9.51 32.29 -20.86
N LEU A 185 -8.76 31.62 -19.97
CA LEU A 185 -7.63 32.23 -19.27
C LEU A 185 -6.39 32.25 -20.17
N GLU A 186 -5.73 33.40 -20.17
CA GLU A 186 -4.38 33.57 -20.72
C GLU A 186 -3.38 32.70 -19.95
N GLU A 187 -2.22 32.42 -20.55
CA GLU A 187 -1.30 31.39 -20.06
C GLU A 187 -0.82 31.63 -18.62
N ASP A 188 -0.37 32.84 -18.30
CA ASP A 188 0.12 33.18 -16.96
C ASP A 188 -0.93 33.00 -15.86
N PRO A 189 -2.11 33.67 -15.91
CA PRO A 189 -3.12 33.51 -14.88
C PRO A 189 -3.63 32.06 -14.78
N ARG A 190 -3.65 31.32 -15.90
CA ARG A 190 -4.01 29.89 -15.91
C ARG A 190 -3.00 29.04 -15.15
N LEU A 191 -1.71 29.28 -15.35
CA LEU A 191 -0.65 28.54 -14.67
C LEU A 191 -0.57 28.90 -13.17
N VAL A 192 -0.82 30.16 -12.81
CA VAL A 192 -0.94 30.60 -11.41
C VAL A 192 -2.10 29.88 -10.72
N LEU A 193 -3.28 29.86 -11.34
CA LEU A 193 -4.45 29.17 -10.81
C LEU A 193 -4.19 27.67 -10.64
N TYR A 194 -3.52 27.07 -11.62
CA TYR A 194 -3.12 25.67 -11.57
C TYR A 194 -2.18 25.40 -10.39
N ALA A 195 -1.11 26.18 -10.25
CA ALA A 195 -0.14 26.02 -9.17
C ALA A 195 -0.80 26.17 -7.79
N GLY A 196 -1.64 27.19 -7.61
CA GLY A 196 -2.40 27.38 -6.37
C GLY A 196 -3.34 26.21 -6.06
N THR A 197 -4.00 25.66 -7.07
CA THR A 197 -4.90 24.50 -6.91
C THR A 197 -4.13 23.24 -6.51
N VAL A 198 -2.99 22.97 -7.13
CA VAL A 198 -2.15 21.82 -6.78
C VAL A 198 -1.59 21.94 -5.37
N GLU A 199 -1.12 23.12 -4.95
CA GLU A 199 -0.66 23.31 -3.56
C GLU A 199 -1.78 23.11 -2.55
N ARG A 200 -2.99 23.62 -2.82
CA ARG A 200 -4.16 23.35 -1.96
C ARG A 200 -4.45 21.85 -1.84
N ILE A 201 -4.43 21.11 -2.95
CA ILE A 201 -4.63 19.65 -2.93
C ILE A 201 -3.55 18.97 -2.07
N LYS A 202 -2.28 19.35 -2.23
CA LYS A 202 -1.17 18.80 -1.43
C LYS A 202 -1.34 19.08 0.06
N GLU A 203 -1.78 20.29 0.43
CA GLU A 203 -2.06 20.65 1.81
C GLU A 203 -3.23 19.86 2.40
N GLU A 204 -4.33 19.70 1.66
CA GLU A 204 -5.46 18.86 2.06
C GLU A 204 -5.01 17.42 2.33
N GLN A 205 -4.11 16.90 1.49
CA GLN A 205 -3.56 15.55 1.67
C GLN A 205 -2.66 15.44 2.87
N ARG A 206 -1.78 16.42 3.11
CA ARG A 206 -0.98 16.47 4.34
C ARG A 206 -1.87 16.47 5.58
N LYS A 207 -2.97 17.23 5.57
CA LYS A 207 -3.94 17.25 6.68
C LYS A 207 -4.60 15.88 6.88
N ARG A 208 -4.99 15.20 5.79
CA ARG A 208 -5.55 13.84 5.85
C ARG A 208 -4.55 12.84 6.41
N GLU A 209 -3.28 12.91 6.00
CA GLU A 209 -2.22 12.03 6.54
C GLU A 209 -2.00 12.25 8.03
N VAL A 210 -1.94 13.49 8.49
CA VAL A 210 -1.82 13.83 9.92
C VAL A 210 -3.04 13.33 10.70
N GLN A 211 -4.25 13.49 10.16
CA GLN A 211 -5.45 12.98 10.81
C GLN A 211 -5.45 11.45 10.91
N LEU A 212 -4.97 10.76 9.87
CA LEU A 212 -4.81 9.32 9.89
C LEU A 212 -3.81 8.91 10.99
N GLU A 213 -2.65 9.57 11.09
CA GLU A 213 -1.65 9.32 12.14
C GLU A 213 -2.18 9.58 13.55
N GLN A 214 -2.96 10.65 13.73
CA GLN A 214 -3.61 10.95 15.00
C GLN A 214 -4.65 9.89 15.36
N SER A 215 -5.48 9.48 14.40
CA SER A 215 -6.48 8.42 14.63
C SER A 215 -5.82 7.11 15.03
N THR A 216 -4.69 6.75 14.41
CA THR A 216 -3.95 5.54 14.79
C THR A 216 -3.34 5.66 16.18
N SER A 217 -2.83 6.83 16.57
CA SER A 217 -2.28 7.06 17.92
C SER A 217 -3.34 7.10 19.02
N HIS A 218 -4.57 7.51 18.70
CA HIS A 218 -5.67 7.53 19.66
C HIS A 218 -6.16 6.11 19.97
N ASP A 219 -6.23 5.25 18.95
CA ASP A 219 -6.53 3.83 19.11
C ASP A 219 -5.49 3.10 19.99
N GLU A 220 -4.24 3.58 20.08
CA GLU A 220 -3.23 3.03 21.01
C GLU A 220 -3.56 3.29 22.47
N ARG A 221 -4.08 4.49 22.80
CA ARG A 221 -4.35 4.90 24.17
C ARG A 221 -5.61 4.26 24.74
N SER A 222 -6.55 3.85 23.89
CA SER A 222 -7.78 3.16 24.30
C SER A 222 -7.62 1.64 24.42
N ALA A 223 -6.53 1.08 23.87
CA ALA A 223 -6.19 -0.34 23.95
C ALA A 223 -5.24 -0.71 25.11
N GLN A 224 -4.77 0.27 25.89
CA GLN A 224 -4.04 0.10 27.16
C GLN A 224 -5.00 0.19 28.35
#